data_AF-A0A836BRZ0-F1
#
_entry.id   AF-A0A836BRZ0-F1
#
_cell.length_a   1.000
_cell.length_b   1.000
_cell.length_c   1.000
_cell.angle_alpha   90.00
_cell.angle_beta   90.00
_cell.angle_gamma   90.00
#
_symmetry.space_group_name_H-M   'P 1'
#
loop_
_entity.id
_entity.type
_entity.pdbx_description
1 polymer ?
#
loop_
_entity_poly.entity_id
_entity_poly.type
_entity_poly.pdbx_seq_one_letter_code
_entity_poly.pdbx_strand_id
1 'polypeptide(L)'
;MSYGGMGAPGQKADDHTIMEQVKTQLQMQMVQEFYQTVRDKCFKACLSQPGSSLSSKDQQCLSRCMDRYQEATNVVARVVLNQ
;
A
#
# COMPACT_ATOMS: atom_id res chain seq x y z
N MET A 1 23.47 35.05 -40.49
CA MET A 1 24.53 34.10 -40.11
C MET A 1 25.23 34.64 -38.87
N SER A 2 25.07 33.99 -37.71
CA SER A 2 26.06 33.92 -36.63
C SER A 2 25.64 32.84 -35.63
N TYR A 3 26.59 31.96 -35.33
CA TYR A 3 26.68 30.87 -34.34
C TYR A 3 26.00 31.24 -32.99
N GLY A 4 25.34 30.35 -32.23
CA GLY A 4 25.77 29.02 -31.77
C GLY A 4 25.99 29.10 -30.25
N GLY A 5 25.50 28.13 -29.46
CA GLY A 5 25.92 27.98 -28.05
C GLY A 5 24.88 27.43 -27.09
N MET A 6 24.88 26.11 -26.94
CA MET A 6 24.19 25.31 -25.92
C MET A 6 24.48 25.75 -24.48
N GLY A 7 23.50 25.50 -23.59
CA GLY A 7 23.70 25.51 -22.15
C GLY A 7 22.51 24.89 -21.42
N ALA A 8 22.33 23.58 -21.53
CA ALA A 8 21.48 22.83 -20.61
C ALA A 8 22.26 22.61 -19.30
N PRO A 9 21.77 23.06 -18.12
CA PRO A 9 22.31 22.58 -16.87
C PRO A 9 21.66 21.23 -16.57
N GLY A 10 22.44 20.17 -16.71
CA GLY A 10 22.13 18.89 -16.09
C GLY A 10 21.94 19.10 -14.59
N GLN A 11 20.70 18.95 -14.13
CA GLN A 11 20.40 18.91 -12.71
C GLN A 11 21.01 17.61 -12.16
N LYS A 12 22.01 17.74 -11.28
CA LYS A 12 22.35 16.66 -10.36
C LYS A 12 21.13 16.48 -9.47
N ALA A 13 20.32 15.47 -9.75
CA ALA A 13 19.23 15.10 -8.87
C ALA A 13 19.83 14.84 -7.49
N ASP A 14 19.33 15.58 -6.50
CA ASP A 14 19.82 15.52 -5.13
C ASP A 14 19.50 14.12 -4.60
N ASP A 15 20.52 13.30 -4.34
CA ASP A 15 20.41 11.89 -3.97
C ASP A 15 19.41 11.67 -2.81
N HIS A 16 19.37 12.62 -1.87
CA HIS A 16 18.41 12.63 -0.77
C HIS A 16 16.95 12.77 -1.27
N THR A 17 16.70 13.65 -2.25
CA THR A 17 15.36 13.81 -2.84
C THR A 17 14.91 12.55 -3.59
N ILE A 18 15.82 11.86 -4.28
CA ILE A 18 15.52 10.58 -4.93
C ILE A 18 15.19 9.52 -3.88
N MET A 19 16.00 9.41 -2.82
CA MET A 19 15.78 8.42 -1.76
C MET A 19 14.45 8.63 -1.03
N GLU A 20 14.05 9.87 -0.76
CA GLU A 20 12.74 10.17 -0.18
C GLU A 20 11.57 9.84 -1.13
N GLN A 21 11.72 10.11 -2.43
CA GLN A 21 10.74 9.68 -3.43
C GLN A 21 10.62 8.15 -3.49
N VAL A 22 11.74 7.43 -3.48
CA VAL A 22 11.76 5.96 -3.47
C VAL A 22 11.08 5.41 -2.22
N LYS A 23 11.38 5.94 -1.03
CA LYS A 23 10.71 5.56 0.23
C LYS A 23 9.20 5.78 0.15
N THR A 24 8.77 6.92 -0.39
CA THR A 24 7.34 7.25 -0.54
C THR A 24 6.65 6.25 -1.47
N GLN A 25 7.30 5.88 -2.58
CA GLN A 25 6.79 4.87 -3.51
C GLN A 25 6.68 3.48 -2.88
N LEU A 26 7.70 3.05 -2.12
CA LEU A 26 7.69 1.78 -1.40
C LEU A 26 6.56 1.71 -0.37
N GLN A 27 6.34 2.79 0.39
CA GLN A 27 5.23 2.87 1.34
C GLN A 27 3.87 2.73 0.64
N MET A 28 3.67 3.43 -0.49
CA MET A 28 2.43 3.30 -1.26
C MET A 28 2.22 1.87 -1.78
N GLN A 29 3.28 1.22 -2.26
CA GLN A 29 3.21 -0.17 -2.73
C GLN A 29 2.84 -1.12 -1.58
N MET A 30 3.47 -0.98 -0.42
CA MET A 30 3.17 -1.79 0.76
C MET A 30 1.71 -1.64 1.19
N VAL A 31 1.19 -0.41 1.18
CA VAL A 31 -0.22 -0.13 1.49
C VAL A 31 -1.14 -0.79 0.47
N GLN A 32 -0.84 -0.71 -0.82
CA GLN A 32 -1.61 -1.39 -1.87
C GLN A 32 -1.60 -2.90 -1.69
N GLU A 33 -0.44 -3.52 -1.46
CA GLU A 33 -0.33 -4.96 -1.23
C GLU A 33 -1.09 -5.42 0.01
N PHE A 34 -1.02 -4.64 1.10
CA PHE A 34 -1.81 -4.89 2.30
C PHE A 34 -3.31 -4.86 1.99
N TYR A 35 -3.80 -3.83 1.29
CA TYR A 35 -5.21 -3.74 0.92
C TYR A 35 -5.68 -4.88 0.03
N GLN A 36 -4.88 -5.28 -0.98
CA GLN A 36 -5.20 -6.43 -1.83
C GLN A 36 -5.28 -7.72 -1.01
N THR A 37 -4.32 -7.92 -0.10
CA THR A 37 -4.27 -9.10 0.76
C THR A 37 -5.46 -9.15 1.71
N VAL A 38 -5.76 -8.06 2.42
CA VAL A 38 -6.91 -7.96 3.32
C VAL A 38 -8.21 -8.21 2.56
N ARG A 39 -8.37 -7.60 1.38
CA ARG A 39 -9.53 -7.82 0.52
C ARG A 39 -9.71 -9.31 0.24
N ASP A 40 -8.67 -9.99 -0.24
CA ASP A 40 -8.78 -11.40 -0.66
C ASP A 40 -9.06 -12.33 0.52
N LYS A 41 -8.38 -12.10 1.65
CA LYS A 41 -8.57 -12.90 2.87
C LYS A 41 -9.95 -12.70 3.47
N CYS A 42 -10.39 -11.44 3.62
CA CYS A 42 -11.68 -11.14 4.23
C CYS A 42 -12.85 -11.49 3.32
N PHE A 43 -12.71 -11.34 2.00
CA PHE A 43 -13.72 -11.81 1.06
C PHE A 43 -13.93 -13.32 1.21
N LYS A 44 -12.83 -14.11 1.17
CA LYS A 44 -12.90 -15.57 1.31
C LYS A 44 -13.46 -16.01 2.67
N ALA A 45 -13.15 -15.29 3.73
CA ALA A 45 -13.59 -15.63 5.08
C ALA A 45 -15.07 -15.28 5.34
N CYS A 46 -15.54 -14.17 4.77
CA CYS A 46 -16.84 -13.60 5.13
C CYS A 46 -17.94 -13.84 4.09
N LEU A 47 -17.61 -14.05 2.82
CA LEU A 47 -18.59 -14.14 1.73
C LEU A 47 -18.72 -15.59 1.24
N SER A 48 -19.53 -16.37 1.95
CA SER A 48 -19.80 -17.78 1.61
C SER A 48 -20.74 -17.96 0.43
N GLN A 49 -21.64 -17.00 0.20
CA GLN A 49 -22.58 -17.00 -0.92
C GLN A 49 -22.58 -15.62 -1.59
N PRO A 50 -21.85 -15.43 -2.70
CA PRO A 50 -21.78 -14.14 -3.37
C PRO A 50 -23.15 -13.77 -3.96
N GLY A 51 -23.63 -12.58 -3.61
CA GLY A 51 -24.84 -11.96 -4.16
C GLY A 51 -24.53 -10.61 -4.80
N SER A 52 -25.56 -9.96 -5.33
CA SER A 52 -25.43 -8.60 -5.90
C SER A 52 -25.21 -7.51 -4.84
N SER A 53 -25.39 -7.83 -3.57
CA SER A 53 -25.21 -6.93 -2.43
C SER A 53 -24.64 -7.67 -1.23
N LEU A 54 -24.02 -6.91 -0.33
CA LEU A 54 -23.57 -7.41 0.97
C LEU A 54 -24.75 -7.41 1.94
N SER A 55 -25.00 -8.54 2.59
CA SER A 55 -25.94 -8.57 3.72
C SER A 55 -25.35 -7.86 4.94
N SER A 56 -26.18 -7.51 5.93
CA SER A 56 -25.69 -6.93 7.18
C SER A 56 -24.73 -7.85 7.93
N LYS A 57 -24.88 -9.18 7.79
CA LYS A 57 -23.96 -10.17 8.36
C LYS A 57 -22.60 -10.11 7.67
N ASP A 58 -22.59 -10.00 6.34
CA ASP A 58 -21.36 -9.89 5.55
C ASP A 58 -20.60 -8.61 5.92
N GLN A 59 -21.30 -7.48 6.00
CA GLN A 59 -20.71 -6.20 6.39
C GLN A 59 -20.09 -6.26 7.79
N GLN A 60 -20.80 -6.84 8.76
CA GLN A 60 -20.29 -6.99 10.12
C GLN A 60 -19.09 -7.96 10.18
N CYS A 61 -19.09 -9.03 9.39
CA CYS A 61 -17.95 -9.93 9.28
C CYS A 61 -16.73 -9.22 8.68
N LEU A 62 -16.92 -8.49 7.58
CA LEU A 62 -15.83 -7.76 6.90
C LEU A 62 -15.18 -6.72 7.82
N SER A 63 -15.97 -5.92 8.54
CA SER A 63 -15.46 -4.96 9.52
C SER A 63 -14.57 -5.65 10.57
N ARG A 64 -15.07 -6.73 11.19
CA ARG A 64 -14.29 -7.48 12.18
C ARG A 64 -13.05 -8.13 11.57
N CYS A 65 -13.14 -8.65 10.35
CA CYS A 65 -12.02 -9.29 9.67
C CYS A 65 -10.89 -8.29 9.41
N MET A 66 -11.22 -7.10 8.91
CA MET A 66 -10.24 -6.04 8.66
C MET A 66 -9.53 -5.62 9.96
N ASP A 67 -10.29 -5.36 11.04
CA ASP A 67 -9.73 -5.01 12.35
C ASP A 67 -8.78 -6.09 12.87
N ARG A 68 -9.21 -7.36 12.83
CA ARG A 68 -8.39 -8.50 13.26
C ARG A 68 -7.12 -8.66 12.41
N TYR A 69 -7.22 -8.49 11.09
CA TYR A 69 -6.08 -8.63 10.20
C TYR A 69 -5.05 -7.53 10.43
N GLN A 70 -5.50 -6.29 10.61
CA GLN A 70 -4.63 -5.16 10.95
C GLN A 70 -3.93 -5.40 12.29
N GLU A 71 -4.65 -5.83 13.32
CA GLU A 71 -4.05 -6.15 14.62
C GLU A 71 -3.00 -7.26 14.52
N ALA A 72 -3.31 -8.35 13.82
CA ALA A 72 -2.36 -9.42 13.59
C ALA A 72 -1.12 -8.93 12.83
N THR A 73 -1.31 -8.10 11.81
CA THR A 73 -0.22 -7.50 11.03
C THR A 73 0.66 -6.62 11.91
N ASN A 74 0.08 -5.83 12.83
CA ASN A 74 0.84 -5.00 13.77
C ASN A 74 1.68 -5.84 14.74
N VAL A 75 1.16 -6.98 15.20
CA VAL A 75 1.92 -7.92 16.06
C VAL A 75 3.10 -8.51 15.29
N VAL A 76 2.86 -8.98 14.06
CA VAL A 76 3.93 -9.53 13.20
C VAL A 76 4.97 -8.46 12.87
N ALA A 77 4.53 -7.24 12.54
CA ALA A 77 5.41 -6.13 12.21
C ALA A 77 6.37 -5.79 13.35
N ARG A 78 5.91 -5.77 14.61
CA ARG A 78 6.79 -5.54 15.78
C ARG A 78 7.88 -6.61 15.89
N VAL A 79 7.53 -7.88 15.68
CA VAL A 79 8.46 -9.01 15.78
C VAL A 79 9.47 -8.99 14.63
N VAL A 80 9.04 -8.65 13.42
CA VAL A 80 9.89 -8.71 12.21
C VAL A 80 10.74 -7.45 12.05
N LEU A 81 10.21 -6.28 12.38
CA LEU A 81 10.85 -4.98 12.14
C LEU A 81 11.56 -4.40 13.38
N ASN A 82 11.55 -5.09 14.52
CA ASN A 82 12.17 -4.65 15.78
C ASN A 82 11.88 -3.17 16.11
N GLN A 83 10.59 -2.80 16.10
CA GLN A 83 10.13 -1.54 16.70
C GLN A 83 9.63 -1.76 18.12
#